data_AF-A0A2X2USI9-F1
#
_entry.id   AF-A0A2X2USI9-F1
#
_cell.length_a   1.000
_cell.length_b   1.000
_cell.length_c   1.000
_cell.angle_alpha   90.00
_cell.angle_beta   90.00
_cell.angle_gamma   90.00
#
_symmetry.space_group_name_H-M   'P 1'
#
loop_
_entity.id
_entity.type
_entity.pdbx_description
1 polymer ?
#
loop_
_entity_poly.entity_id
_entity_poly.type
_entity_poly.pdbx_seq_one_letter_code
_entity_poly.pdbx_strand_id
1 'polypeptide(L)'
;MITSIYQEVELSLTENLIPVTVPVKQYDNRARKVRCVLYNNSVQYSVPQDCIVACSGTRPDGTIFHYTSETASDLVFVENGAVVFTITTFMTAQAGWFPLDVVMLSTAGDVLGSFSLTLKVERAAINNGKIATYTYAGVVEAIRKGLLEVYITDDGYFAVVSEDGLGFSDKSESSTIQKFIENLLNCTVTDDGYLAFTTEDGLKLIFSMDGDGRLIVEFANG
;
A
#
# COMPACT_ATOMS: atom_id res chain seq x y z
N MET A 1 25.47 -2.23 -3.60
CA MET A 1 25.32 -0.82 -4.00
C MET A 1 23.82 -0.59 -4.19
N ILE A 2 23.17 0.19 -3.32
CA ILE A 2 21.76 0.54 -3.51
C ILE A 2 21.74 1.67 -4.53
N THR A 3 21.42 1.36 -5.77
CA THR A 3 21.24 2.36 -6.83
C THR A 3 20.04 3.22 -6.44
N SER A 4 20.28 4.46 -5.99
CA SER A 4 19.20 5.41 -5.73
C SER A 4 18.80 6.07 -7.05
N ILE A 5 17.52 5.99 -7.42
CA ILE A 5 17.01 6.67 -8.62
C ILE A 5 16.72 8.12 -8.25
N TYR A 6 17.37 9.06 -8.92
CA TYR A 6 17.11 10.49 -8.76
C TYR A 6 16.18 10.98 -9.88
N GLN A 7 15.10 11.66 -9.49
CA GLN A 7 14.28 12.45 -10.38
C GLN A 7 14.62 13.92 -10.16
N GLU A 8 15.18 14.56 -11.18
CA GLU A 8 15.53 15.98 -11.11
C GLU A 8 14.31 16.85 -11.41
N VAL A 9 14.18 17.94 -10.67
CA VAL A 9 13.10 18.91 -10.78
C VAL A 9 13.70 20.30 -10.64
N GLU A 10 13.46 21.15 -11.64
CA GLU A 10 13.87 22.55 -11.60
C GLU A 10 12.73 23.41 -11.04
N LEU A 11 13.03 24.21 -10.02
CA LEU A 11 12.07 25.07 -9.33
C LEU A 11 12.62 26.48 -9.25
N SER A 12 11.75 27.46 -9.41
CA SER A 12 12.11 28.86 -9.18
C SER A 12 11.62 29.30 -7.81
N LEU A 13 12.45 30.09 -7.13
CA LEU A 13 12.14 30.77 -5.88
C LEU A 13 11.37 32.09 -6.12
N THR A 14 11.17 32.49 -7.37
CA THR A 14 10.36 33.67 -7.70
C THR A 14 8.87 33.38 -7.51
N GLU A 15 8.16 34.30 -6.86
CA GLU A 15 6.72 34.21 -6.67
C GLU A 15 5.99 34.13 -8.05
N ASN A 16 4.93 33.29 -8.13
CA ASN A 16 3.99 33.14 -9.27
C ASN A 16 4.31 32.10 -10.37
N LEU A 17 5.13 31.07 -10.12
CA LEU A 17 5.30 29.98 -11.07
C LEU A 17 4.36 28.80 -10.81
N ILE A 18 3.98 28.12 -11.90
CA ILE A 18 3.14 26.93 -11.85
C ILE A 18 3.90 25.85 -11.06
N PRO A 19 3.31 25.29 -9.98
CA PRO A 19 3.96 24.27 -9.18
C PRO A 19 4.35 23.06 -10.05
N VAL A 20 5.60 22.61 -9.95
CA VAL A 20 6.02 21.41 -10.69
C VAL A 20 5.32 20.19 -10.11
N THR A 21 4.78 19.36 -11.00
CA THR A 21 4.13 18.11 -10.62
C THR A 21 5.13 16.96 -10.71
N VAL A 22 5.31 16.25 -9.60
CA VAL A 22 6.17 15.06 -9.52
C VAL A 22 5.27 13.82 -9.45
N PRO A 23 5.20 13.03 -10.54
CA PRO A 23 4.42 11.79 -10.53
C PRO A 23 5.12 10.70 -9.73
N VAL A 24 4.41 10.14 -8.76
CA VAL A 24 4.85 9.00 -7.95
C VAL A 24 3.80 7.90 -7.94
N LYS A 25 4.18 6.68 -7.61
CA LYS A 25 3.24 5.56 -7.45
C LYS A 25 2.90 5.37 -5.98
N GLN A 26 1.65 4.98 -5.71
CA GLN A 26 1.22 4.56 -4.39
C GLN A 26 2.09 3.40 -3.88
N TYR A 27 2.44 3.41 -2.60
CA TYR A 27 3.34 2.46 -1.94
C TYR A 27 4.79 2.46 -2.44
N ASP A 28 5.25 3.58 -3.01
CA ASP A 28 6.68 3.74 -3.27
C ASP A 28 7.44 3.72 -1.93
N ASN A 29 8.36 2.78 -1.80
CA ASN A 29 9.09 2.54 -0.56
C ASN A 29 10.54 2.97 -0.69
N ARG A 30 10.78 4.29 -0.73
CA ARG A 30 12.13 4.87 -0.80
C ARG A 30 12.90 4.44 -2.06
N ALA A 31 12.19 4.06 -3.12
CA ALA A 31 12.82 3.64 -4.37
C ALA A 31 13.37 4.85 -5.15
N ARG A 32 12.83 6.05 -4.88
CA ARG A 32 13.20 7.29 -5.57
C ARG A 32 13.51 8.44 -4.63
N LYS A 33 14.41 9.31 -5.10
CA LYS A 33 14.72 10.61 -4.52
C LYS A 33 14.37 11.70 -5.51
N VAL A 34 13.76 12.77 -5.04
CA VAL A 34 13.48 13.97 -5.84
C VAL A 34 14.57 14.99 -5.53
N ARG A 35 15.30 15.43 -6.55
CA ARG A 35 16.35 16.45 -6.45
C ARG A 35 15.82 17.76 -7.02
N CYS A 36 15.64 18.74 -6.15
CA CYS A 36 15.15 20.07 -6.48
C CYS A 36 16.32 21.02 -6.73
N VAL A 37 16.55 21.35 -8.00
CA VAL A 37 17.49 22.40 -8.41
C VAL A 37 16.75 23.72 -8.40
N LEU A 38 17.24 24.68 -7.61
CA LEU A 38 16.55 25.94 -7.38
C LEU A 38 17.14 27.05 -8.24
N TYR A 39 16.29 27.96 -8.70
CA TYR A 39 16.67 29.15 -9.46
C TYR A 39 16.08 30.39 -8.80
N ASN A 40 16.85 31.46 -8.72
CA ASN A 40 16.38 32.77 -8.29
C ASN A 40 16.62 33.76 -9.43
N ASN A 41 15.55 34.36 -9.95
CA ASN A 41 15.60 35.24 -11.12
C ASN A 41 16.37 34.63 -12.32
N SER A 42 16.08 33.35 -12.62
CA SER A 42 16.72 32.56 -13.69
C SER A 42 18.22 32.24 -13.48
N VAL A 43 18.78 32.56 -12.31
CA VAL A 43 20.14 32.16 -11.92
C VAL A 43 20.04 30.99 -10.96
N GLN A 44 20.78 29.91 -11.20
CA GLN A 44 20.78 28.76 -10.30
C GLN A 44 21.22 29.20 -8.89
N TYR A 45 20.37 28.93 -7.92
CA TYR A 45 20.60 29.17 -6.51
C TYR A 45 21.25 27.92 -5.90
N SER A 46 22.49 28.04 -5.46
CA SER A 46 23.19 26.96 -4.75
C SER A 46 22.76 26.95 -3.29
N VAL A 47 21.99 25.93 -2.90
CA VAL A 47 21.52 25.76 -1.52
C VAL A 47 22.71 25.53 -0.58
N PRO A 48 22.84 26.28 0.53
CA PRO A 48 23.90 26.06 1.51
C PRO A 48 23.83 24.66 2.13
N GLN A 49 24.99 24.00 2.26
CA GLN A 49 25.06 22.60 2.74
C GLN A 49 24.64 22.43 4.20
N ASP A 50 24.81 23.47 5.01
CA ASP A 50 24.49 23.54 6.45
C ASP A 50 23.08 24.05 6.73
N CYS A 51 22.28 24.33 5.69
CA CYS A 51 20.89 24.74 5.82
C CYS A 51 20.03 23.63 6.42
N ILE A 52 19.11 24.02 7.31
CA ILE A 52 18.03 23.15 7.78
C ILE A 52 16.91 23.18 6.75
N VAL A 53 16.53 22.02 6.23
CA VAL A 53 15.43 21.90 5.27
C VAL A 53 14.25 21.26 5.98
N ALA A 54 13.10 21.93 5.97
CA ALA A 54 11.84 21.42 6.46
C ALA A 54 10.90 21.15 5.29
N CYS A 55 10.34 19.96 5.22
CA CYS A 55 9.43 19.50 4.19
C CYS A 55 8.13 19.02 4.83
N SER A 56 7.00 19.57 4.40
CA SER A 56 5.68 19.20 4.91
C SER A 56 4.65 19.04 3.81
N GLY A 57 3.62 18.26 4.10
CA GLY A 57 2.45 18.17 3.24
C GLY A 57 1.27 17.55 3.95
N THR A 58 0.07 17.85 3.43
CA THR A 58 -1.19 17.26 3.86
C THR A 58 -1.66 16.31 2.77
N ARG A 59 -1.70 15.02 3.08
CA ARG A 59 -2.19 14.00 2.14
C ARG A 59 -3.69 14.19 1.85
N PRO A 60 -4.21 13.58 0.76
CA PRO A 60 -5.63 13.67 0.42
C PRO A 60 -6.58 13.10 1.48
N ASP A 61 -6.09 12.22 2.35
CA ASP A 61 -6.84 11.67 3.51
C ASP A 61 -6.82 12.59 4.74
N GLY A 62 -6.24 13.79 4.64
CA GLY A 62 -6.11 14.76 5.73
C GLY A 62 -4.94 14.50 6.68
N THR A 63 -4.17 13.43 6.49
CA THR A 63 -2.99 13.15 7.32
C THR A 63 -1.83 14.07 6.95
N ILE A 64 -1.14 14.58 7.95
CA ILE A 64 -0.02 15.50 7.78
C ILE A 64 1.30 14.74 7.98
N PHE A 65 2.32 15.08 7.21
CA PHE A 65 3.71 14.74 7.50
C PHE A 65 4.57 15.99 7.56
N HIS A 66 5.62 15.91 8.37
CA HIS A 66 6.64 16.94 8.49
C HIS A 66 7.99 16.25 8.74
N TYR A 67 8.97 16.52 7.89
CA TYR A 67 10.32 16.00 7.98
C TYR A 67 11.31 17.15 7.95
N THR A 68 12.32 17.10 8.80
CA THR A 68 13.43 18.07 8.76
C THR A 68 14.74 17.35 8.51
N SER A 69 15.70 18.03 7.90
CA SER A 69 17.05 17.48 7.72
C SER A 69 17.76 17.17 9.03
N GLU A 70 17.34 17.77 10.14
CA GLU A 70 17.88 17.49 11.48
C GLU A 70 17.35 16.18 12.08
N THR A 71 16.09 15.85 11.79
CA THR A 71 15.41 14.69 12.43
C THR A 71 15.30 13.48 11.50
N ALA A 72 15.38 13.70 10.18
CA ALA A 72 15.21 12.70 9.14
C ALA A 72 16.16 12.98 7.96
N SER A 73 17.47 13.01 8.25
CA SER A 73 18.53 13.31 7.27
C SER A 73 18.65 12.31 6.11
N ASP A 74 18.06 11.11 6.23
CA ASP A 74 17.91 10.15 5.14
C ASP A 74 16.72 10.46 4.21
N LEU A 75 15.75 11.24 4.70
CA LEU A 75 14.53 11.61 4.00
C LEU A 75 14.56 13.00 3.40
N VAL A 76 15.24 13.96 4.03
CA VAL A 76 15.35 15.35 3.55
C VAL A 76 16.76 15.85 3.84
N PHE A 77 17.48 16.30 2.80
CA PHE A 77 18.85 16.75 2.94
C PHE A 77 19.27 17.66 1.78
N VAL A 78 20.42 18.31 1.91
CA VAL A 78 21.06 19.06 0.82
C VAL A 78 22.19 18.20 0.23
N GLU A 79 22.24 18.10 -1.09
CA GLU A 79 23.28 17.39 -1.83
C GLU A 79 23.62 18.19 -3.08
N ASN A 80 24.90 18.53 -3.26
CA ASN A 80 25.41 19.25 -4.44
C ASN A 80 24.65 20.56 -4.74
N GLY A 81 24.31 21.33 -3.70
CA GLY A 81 23.61 22.61 -3.84
C GLY A 81 22.12 22.48 -4.19
N ALA A 82 21.54 21.28 -4.13
CA ALA A 82 20.13 21.01 -4.36
C ALA A 82 19.46 20.44 -3.10
N VAL A 83 18.18 20.74 -2.91
CA VAL A 83 17.37 20.06 -1.90
C VAL A 83 16.97 18.70 -2.42
N VAL A 84 17.18 17.65 -1.62
CA VAL A 84 16.77 16.28 -1.96
C VAL A 84 15.80 15.78 -0.92
N PHE A 85 14.71 15.16 -1.37
CA PHE A 85 13.86 14.37 -0.48
C PHE A 85 13.56 12.97 -1.03
N THR A 86 13.52 12.01 -0.13
CA THR A 86 13.22 10.61 -0.41
C THR A 86 11.72 10.37 -0.29
N ILE A 87 11.10 9.85 -1.35
CA ILE A 87 9.67 9.54 -1.33
C ILE A 87 9.43 8.34 -0.42
N THR A 88 8.54 8.49 0.57
CA THR A 88 8.24 7.43 1.53
C THR A 88 6.93 6.71 1.22
N THR A 89 6.82 5.50 1.76
CA THR A 89 5.57 4.72 1.77
C THR A 89 4.46 5.46 2.50
N PHE A 90 4.79 6.27 3.51
CA PHE A 90 3.82 7.10 4.21
C PHE A 90 3.26 8.21 3.32
N MET A 91 4.12 8.97 2.63
CA MET A 91 3.70 10.04 1.71
C MET A 91 2.81 9.49 0.58
N THR A 92 3.10 8.27 0.12
CA THR A 92 2.41 7.61 -1.00
C THR A 92 1.35 6.62 -0.57
N ALA A 93 0.92 6.60 0.69
CA ALA A 93 -0.09 5.64 1.16
C ALA A 93 -1.47 5.87 0.53
N GLN A 94 -1.83 7.13 0.27
CA GLN A 94 -3.10 7.52 -0.32
C GLN A 94 -2.90 8.09 -1.72
N ALA A 95 -3.61 7.54 -2.70
CA ALA A 95 -3.65 8.10 -4.05
C ALA A 95 -4.35 9.45 -4.06
N GLY A 96 -3.85 10.36 -4.89
CA GLY A 96 -4.35 11.73 -5.01
C GLY A 96 -3.21 12.73 -5.18
N TRP A 97 -3.57 13.99 -5.28
CA TRP A 97 -2.66 15.08 -5.62
C TRP A 97 -2.64 16.03 -4.43
N PHE A 98 -1.45 16.40 -3.98
CA PHE A 98 -1.33 17.32 -2.86
C PHE A 98 -0.05 18.16 -2.96
N PRO A 99 -0.10 19.41 -2.47
CA PRO A 99 1.10 20.24 -2.38
C PRO A 99 2.05 19.70 -1.32
N LEU A 100 3.33 19.85 -1.59
CA LEU A 100 4.44 19.64 -0.68
C LEU A 100 5.17 20.97 -0.57
N ASP A 101 5.22 21.50 0.65
CA ASP A 101 5.83 22.79 0.97
C ASP A 101 7.20 22.54 1.59
N VAL A 102 8.20 23.27 1.09
CA VAL A 102 9.58 23.20 1.57
C VAL A 102 10.04 24.57 2.01
N VAL A 103 10.63 24.63 3.20
CA VAL A 103 11.24 25.82 3.78
C VAL A 103 12.71 25.52 4.08
N MET A 104 13.59 26.42 3.65
CA MET A 104 15.02 26.39 3.92
C MET A 104 15.35 27.42 5.00
N LEU A 105 16.02 26.98 6.06
CA LEU A 105 16.36 27.80 7.22
C LEU A 105 17.88 27.84 7.43
N SER A 106 18.40 28.97 7.86
CA SER A 106 19.77 29.07 8.36
C SER A 106 19.90 28.30 9.68
N THR A 107 21.14 28.04 10.11
CA THR A 107 21.40 27.47 11.44
C THR A 107 20.97 28.38 12.59
N ALA A 108 20.73 29.67 12.32
CA ALA A 108 20.16 30.63 13.27
C ALA A 108 18.62 30.67 13.24
N GLY A 109 17.98 29.95 12.30
CA GLY A 109 16.53 29.89 12.14
C GLY A 109 15.94 30.91 11.17
N ASP A 110 16.77 31.68 10.46
CA ASP A 110 16.30 32.64 9.45
C ASP A 110 15.84 31.93 8.18
N VAL A 111 14.75 32.40 7.57
CA VAL A 111 14.27 31.85 6.29
C VAL A 111 15.20 32.25 5.16
N LEU A 112 15.83 31.27 4.53
CA LEU A 112 16.67 31.44 3.33
C LEU A 112 15.85 31.40 2.04
N GLY A 113 14.73 30.68 2.06
CA GLY A 113 13.81 30.57 0.94
C GLY A 113 12.75 29.51 1.17
N SER A 114 11.73 29.52 0.33
CA SER A 114 10.69 28.50 0.32
C SER A 114 10.22 28.23 -1.10
N PHE A 115 9.69 27.03 -1.30
CA PHE A 115 9.06 26.63 -2.56
C PHE A 115 8.03 25.54 -2.31
N SER A 116 7.16 25.32 -3.29
CA SER A 116 6.22 24.21 -3.27
C SER A 116 6.23 23.45 -4.59
N LEU A 117 5.87 22.18 -4.50
CA LEU A 117 5.65 21.30 -5.65
C LEU A 117 4.43 20.42 -5.38
N THR A 118 3.85 19.85 -6.42
CA THR A 118 2.71 18.93 -6.27
C THR A 118 3.20 17.50 -6.37
N LEU A 119 2.94 16.68 -5.35
CA LEU A 119 3.05 15.24 -5.48
C LEU A 119 1.76 14.69 -6.09
N LYS A 120 1.90 14.06 -7.26
CA LYS A 120 0.83 13.32 -7.91
C LYS A 120 1.02 11.84 -7.61
N VAL A 121 0.37 11.35 -6.55
CA VAL A 121 0.37 9.93 -6.20
C VAL A 121 -0.65 9.23 -7.07
N GLU A 122 -0.15 8.57 -8.11
CA GLU A 122 -0.97 7.73 -8.95
C GLU A 122 -1.32 6.44 -8.23
N ARG A 123 -2.61 6.10 -8.23
CA ARG A 123 -3.12 4.86 -7.66
C ARG A 123 -2.31 3.68 -8.18
N ALA A 124 -1.81 2.85 -7.28
CA ALA A 124 -1.25 1.58 -7.69
C ALA A 124 -2.37 0.73 -8.30
N ALA A 125 -2.06 -0.12 -9.28
CA ALA A 125 -3.02 -1.14 -9.74
C ALA A 125 -3.42 -2.08 -8.59
N ILE A 126 -2.62 -2.08 -7.53
CA ILE A 126 -2.69 -2.93 -6.37
C ILE A 126 -3.31 -2.11 -5.23
N ASN A 127 -4.63 -2.09 -5.09
CA ASN A 127 -5.25 -1.58 -3.86
C ASN A 127 -5.09 -2.54 -2.66
N ASN A 128 -4.48 -3.72 -2.87
CA ASN A 128 -4.29 -4.72 -1.85
C ASN A 128 -3.16 -5.67 -2.28
N GLY A 129 -1.93 -5.47 -1.77
CA GLY A 129 -0.74 -6.26 -2.13
C GLY A 129 -0.89 -7.76 -1.95
N LYS A 130 -1.86 -8.20 -1.14
CA LYS A 130 -2.16 -9.60 -0.93
C LYS A 130 -2.92 -10.22 -2.12
N ILE A 131 -3.95 -9.58 -2.68
CA ILE A 131 -4.86 -10.26 -3.63
C ILE A 131 -4.23 -10.46 -5.02
N ALA A 132 -3.39 -9.53 -5.50
CA ALA A 132 -2.87 -9.58 -6.87
C ALA A 132 -1.68 -10.55 -7.07
N THR A 133 -1.07 -11.05 -6.00
CA THR A 133 0.02 -12.03 -6.05
C THR A 133 -0.40 -13.44 -5.66
N TYR A 134 -1.57 -13.60 -5.05
CA TYR A 134 -2.11 -14.92 -4.80
C TYR A 134 -2.80 -15.46 -6.05
N THR A 135 -2.29 -16.58 -6.56
CA THR A 135 -3.08 -17.46 -7.43
C THR A 135 -4.34 -17.91 -6.68
N TYR A 136 -5.33 -18.48 -7.37
CA TYR A 136 -6.49 -19.10 -6.71
C TYR A 136 -6.08 -19.98 -5.51
N ALA A 137 -5.03 -20.80 -5.67
CA ALA A 137 -4.47 -21.63 -4.60
C ALA A 137 -3.93 -20.81 -3.41
N GLY A 138 -3.33 -19.65 -3.67
CA GLY A 138 -2.83 -18.75 -2.64
C GLY A 138 -3.93 -18.05 -1.82
N VAL A 139 -5.05 -17.70 -2.48
CA VAL A 139 -6.22 -17.16 -1.79
C VAL A 139 -6.86 -18.22 -0.90
N VAL A 140 -7.01 -19.45 -1.42
CA VAL A 140 -7.49 -20.61 -0.64
C VAL A 140 -6.60 -20.90 0.55
N GLU A 141 -5.27 -20.84 0.40
CA GLU A 141 -4.32 -21.04 1.50
C GLU A 141 -4.42 -19.95 2.57
N ALA A 142 -4.59 -18.69 2.17
CA ALA A 142 -4.73 -17.57 3.11
C ALA A 142 -6.05 -17.66 3.90
N ILE A 143 -7.16 -18.00 3.23
CA ILE A 143 -8.45 -18.27 3.89
C ILE A 143 -8.33 -19.46 4.84
N ARG A 144 -7.65 -20.54 4.43
CA ARG A 144 -7.40 -21.72 5.29
C ARG A 144 -6.65 -21.35 6.58
N LYS A 145 -5.64 -20.48 6.48
CA LYS A 145 -4.85 -20.03 7.63
C LYS A 145 -5.58 -19.02 8.52
N GLY A 146 -6.49 -18.23 7.94
CA GLY A 146 -7.29 -17.23 8.64
C GLY A 146 -8.62 -17.76 9.18
N LEU A 147 -8.98 -19.01 8.89
CA LEU A 147 -10.24 -19.64 9.31
C LEU A 147 -10.27 -19.76 10.84
N LEU A 148 -11.13 -18.97 11.48
CA LEU A 148 -11.28 -18.93 12.92
C LEU A 148 -12.33 -19.93 13.40
N GLU A 149 -13.46 -20.00 12.70
CA GLU A 149 -14.58 -20.83 13.10
C GLU A 149 -15.40 -21.27 11.90
N VAL A 150 -15.97 -22.47 12.03
CA VAL A 150 -16.98 -23.00 11.11
C VAL A 150 -18.14 -23.48 11.96
N TYR A 151 -19.33 -22.94 11.69
CA TYR A 151 -20.52 -23.25 12.48
C TYR A 151 -21.76 -23.29 11.60
N ILE A 152 -22.85 -23.82 12.17
CA ILE A 152 -24.16 -23.80 11.53
C ILE A 152 -24.95 -22.66 12.16
N THR A 153 -25.45 -21.73 11.34
CA THR A 153 -26.30 -20.63 11.82
C THR A 153 -27.63 -21.18 12.35
N ASP A 154 -28.34 -20.37 13.13
CA ASP A 154 -29.67 -20.73 13.65
C ASP A 154 -30.68 -21.07 12.54
N ASP A 155 -30.47 -20.55 11.33
CA ASP A 155 -31.27 -20.82 10.14
C ASP A 155 -30.77 -22.03 9.32
N GLY A 156 -29.80 -22.79 9.83
CA GLY A 156 -29.29 -24.01 9.22
C GLY A 156 -28.23 -23.82 8.13
N TYR A 157 -27.65 -22.63 8.00
CA TYR A 157 -26.61 -22.36 6.99
C TYR A 157 -25.20 -22.63 7.52
N PHE A 158 -24.32 -23.08 6.63
CA PHE A 158 -22.90 -23.22 6.93
C PHE A 158 -22.21 -21.86 6.91
N ALA A 159 -21.79 -21.37 8.07
CA ALA A 159 -21.09 -20.11 8.24
C ALA A 159 -19.59 -20.36 8.49
N VAL A 160 -18.77 -19.55 7.83
CA VAL A 160 -17.31 -19.58 7.96
C VAL A 160 -16.87 -18.20 8.43
N VAL A 161 -16.20 -18.15 9.57
CA VAL A 161 -15.56 -16.94 10.10
C VAL A 161 -14.08 -17.02 9.79
N SER A 162 -13.56 -16.02 9.09
CA SER A 162 -12.13 -15.91 8.80
C SER A 162 -11.60 -14.50 9.03
N GLU A 163 -10.45 -14.39 9.68
CA GLU A 163 -9.63 -13.18 9.76
C GLU A 163 -8.31 -13.43 9.04
N ASP A 164 -8.40 -13.52 7.72
CA ASP A 164 -7.27 -13.75 6.81
C ASP A 164 -6.40 -12.48 6.60
N GLY A 165 -6.82 -11.35 7.17
CA GLY A 165 -6.21 -10.05 6.98
C GLY A 165 -6.19 -9.59 5.51
N LEU A 166 -7.08 -10.12 4.68
CA LEU A 166 -7.27 -9.73 3.28
C LEU A 166 -8.19 -8.52 3.13
N GLY A 167 -8.89 -8.11 4.20
CA GLY A 167 -9.69 -6.89 4.23
C GLY A 167 -10.96 -6.97 3.37
N PHE A 168 -11.50 -8.18 3.19
CA PHE A 168 -12.74 -8.39 2.47
C PHE A 168 -13.94 -7.89 3.27
N SER A 169 -14.90 -7.30 2.55
CA SER A 169 -16.23 -6.96 3.05
C SER A 169 -17.29 -7.51 2.11
N ASP A 170 -18.54 -7.48 2.56
CA ASP A 170 -19.79 -7.66 1.81
C ASP A 170 -19.90 -6.91 0.45
N LYS A 171 -18.98 -6.00 0.14
CA LYS A 171 -18.93 -5.19 -1.10
C LYS A 171 -17.71 -5.49 -1.98
N SER A 172 -16.93 -6.52 -1.65
CA SER A 172 -15.69 -6.87 -2.38
C SER A 172 -15.98 -7.79 -3.56
N GLU A 173 -15.72 -7.31 -4.78
CA GLU A 173 -15.92 -8.06 -6.04
C GLU A 173 -14.58 -8.59 -6.58
N SER A 174 -14.47 -9.90 -6.82
CA SER A 174 -13.29 -10.54 -7.43
C SER A 174 -13.68 -11.79 -8.19
N SER A 175 -13.21 -11.94 -9.43
CA SER A 175 -13.44 -13.14 -10.25
C SER A 175 -12.84 -14.43 -9.64
N THR A 176 -11.89 -14.28 -8.72
CA THR A 176 -11.32 -15.42 -7.96
C THR A 176 -12.22 -15.82 -6.79
N ILE A 177 -12.89 -14.84 -6.16
CA ILE A 177 -13.90 -15.07 -5.11
C ILE A 177 -15.16 -15.65 -5.72
N GLN A 178 -15.58 -15.13 -6.88
CA GLN A 178 -16.72 -15.65 -7.61
C GLN A 178 -16.51 -17.12 -8.00
N LYS A 179 -15.31 -17.51 -8.45
CA LYS A 179 -14.96 -18.92 -8.63
C LYS A 179 -14.98 -19.75 -7.35
N PHE A 180 -14.58 -19.20 -6.20
CA PHE A 180 -14.67 -19.92 -4.92
C PHE A 180 -16.13 -20.16 -4.51
N ILE A 181 -16.98 -19.14 -4.64
CA ILE A 181 -18.43 -19.21 -4.37
C ILE A 181 -19.14 -20.15 -5.36
N GLU A 182 -18.83 -20.05 -6.66
CA GLU A 182 -19.42 -20.89 -7.72
C GLU A 182 -19.12 -22.38 -7.54
N ASN A 183 -17.96 -22.73 -6.96
CA ASN A 183 -17.58 -24.12 -6.70
C ASN A 183 -18.07 -24.64 -5.33
N LEU A 184 -18.66 -23.78 -4.50
CA LEU A 184 -19.31 -24.17 -3.25
C LEU A 184 -20.80 -24.39 -3.52
N LEU A 185 -21.15 -25.57 -4.05
CA LEU A 185 -22.48 -25.83 -4.61
C LEU A 185 -23.61 -25.87 -3.57
N ASN A 186 -23.45 -26.62 -2.46
CA ASN A 186 -24.35 -26.63 -1.31
C ASN A 186 -23.76 -27.46 -0.15
N CYS A 187 -24.12 -27.14 1.10
CA CYS A 187 -23.81 -27.97 2.27
C CYS A 187 -25.11 -28.18 3.06
N THR A 188 -25.54 -29.44 3.19
CA THR A 188 -26.83 -29.80 3.81
C THR A 188 -26.65 -30.96 4.78
N VAL A 189 -27.33 -30.89 5.92
CA VAL A 189 -27.53 -32.07 6.78
C VAL A 189 -28.66 -32.89 6.17
N THR A 190 -28.41 -34.17 5.87
CA THR A 190 -29.44 -35.07 5.35
C THR A 190 -30.47 -35.39 6.42
N ASP A 191 -31.65 -35.86 6.01
CA ASP A 191 -32.72 -36.28 6.93
C ASP A 191 -32.28 -37.39 7.91
N ASP A 192 -31.21 -38.12 7.55
CA ASP A 192 -30.59 -39.16 8.37
C ASP A 192 -29.47 -38.64 9.30
N GLY A 193 -29.28 -37.32 9.37
CA GLY A 193 -28.32 -36.68 10.27
C GLY A 193 -26.86 -36.71 9.80
N TYR A 194 -26.62 -37.02 8.53
CA TYR A 194 -25.27 -37.01 7.95
C TYR A 194 -24.98 -35.67 7.27
N LEU A 195 -23.73 -35.23 7.39
CA LEU A 195 -23.22 -34.07 6.65
C LEU A 195 -22.91 -34.51 5.22
N ALA A 196 -23.69 -34.05 4.24
CA ALA A 196 -23.50 -34.39 2.83
C ALA A 196 -22.91 -33.21 2.05
N PHE A 197 -21.92 -33.51 1.21
CA PHE A 197 -21.29 -32.57 0.29
C PHE A 197 -21.39 -33.09 -1.13
N THR A 198 -21.73 -32.22 -2.08
CA THR A 198 -21.65 -32.52 -3.51
C THR A 198 -20.63 -31.58 -4.14
N THR A 199 -19.58 -32.14 -4.71
CA THR A 199 -18.57 -31.38 -5.45
C THR A 199 -18.64 -31.75 -6.93
N GLU A 200 -18.47 -30.79 -7.84
CA GLU A 200 -18.07 -31.14 -9.20
C GLU A 200 -16.67 -31.78 -9.18
N ASP A 201 -16.37 -32.65 -10.15
CA ASP A 201 -15.23 -33.57 -10.27
C ASP A 201 -13.82 -32.90 -10.27
N GLY A 202 -13.72 -31.63 -9.85
CA GLY A 202 -12.52 -30.80 -9.88
C GLY A 202 -11.86 -30.48 -8.53
N LEU A 203 -12.53 -30.63 -7.39
CA LEU A 203 -11.98 -30.18 -6.09
C LEU A 203 -11.00 -31.17 -5.44
N LYS A 204 -11.00 -32.44 -5.89
CA LYS A 204 -10.11 -33.51 -5.41
C LYS A 204 -9.97 -33.57 -3.89
N LEU A 205 -11.08 -33.54 -3.16
CA LEU A 205 -11.05 -33.58 -1.69
C LEU A 205 -10.88 -35.02 -1.19
N ILE A 206 -9.97 -35.23 -0.24
CA ILE A 206 -9.77 -36.48 0.50
C ILE A 206 -10.37 -36.29 1.89
N PHE A 207 -11.28 -37.18 2.25
CA PHE A 207 -11.91 -37.19 3.56
C PHE A 207 -11.27 -38.29 4.41
N SER A 208 -10.82 -37.96 5.61
CA SER A 208 -10.31 -38.91 6.59
C SER A 208 -10.73 -38.52 8.00
N MET A 209 -10.44 -39.37 8.98
CA MET A 209 -10.68 -39.10 10.39
C MET A 209 -9.35 -39.19 11.15
N ASP A 210 -9.07 -38.24 12.03
CA ASP A 210 -7.93 -38.34 12.94
C ASP A 210 -8.20 -39.31 14.09
N GLY A 211 -7.17 -39.56 14.91
CA GLY A 211 -7.27 -40.42 16.09
C GLY A 211 -8.20 -39.89 17.19
N ASP A 212 -8.61 -38.63 17.11
CA ASP A 212 -9.55 -37.98 18.04
C ASP A 212 -10.99 -37.97 17.50
N GLY A 213 -11.24 -38.56 16.33
CA GLY A 213 -12.55 -38.61 15.69
C GLY A 213 -12.97 -37.31 15.00
N ARG A 214 -12.01 -36.42 14.69
CA ARG A 214 -12.27 -35.22 13.88
C ARG A 214 -12.23 -35.56 12.40
N LEU A 215 -13.20 -35.05 11.64
CA LEU A 215 -13.19 -35.12 10.18
C LEU A 215 -12.08 -34.22 9.65
N ILE A 216 -11.11 -34.82 8.95
CA ILE A 216 -10.08 -34.12 8.19
C ILE A 216 -10.51 -34.08 6.73
N VAL A 217 -10.51 -32.89 6.14
CA VAL A 217 -10.72 -32.68 4.70
C VAL A 217 -9.44 -32.10 4.09
N GLU A 218 -8.78 -32.90 3.25
CA GLU A 218 -7.54 -32.53 2.58
C GLU A 218 -7.80 -32.26 1.10
N PHE A 219 -7.04 -31.35 0.51
CA PHE A 219 -6.96 -31.23 -0.95
C PHE A 219 -5.93 -32.24 -1.45
N ALA A 220 -6.31 -33.14 -2.36
CA ALA A 220 -5.34 -33.98 -3.05
C ALA A 220 -4.51 -33.10 -4.00
N ASN A 221 -3.28 -32.77 -3.60
CA ASN A 221 -2.31 -32.22 -4.53
C ASN A 221 -2.05 -33.29 -5.60
N GLY A 222 -2.31 -32.95 -6.87
CA GLY A 222 -1.77 -33.68 -8.00
C GLY A 222 -0.27 -33.48 -8.12
#